data_AF-A0A9D1QCR3-F1
#
_entry.id   AF-A0A9D1QCR3-F1
#
_cell.length_a   1.000
_cell.length_b   1.000
_cell.length_c   1.000
_cell.angle_alpha   90.00
_cell.angle_beta   90.00
_cell.angle_gamma   90.00
#
_symmetry.space_group_name_H-M   'P 1'
#
loop_
_entity.id
_entity.type
_entity.pdbx_description
1 polymer ?
#
loop_
_entity_poly.entity_id
_entity_poly.type
_entity_poly.pdbx_seq_one_letter_code
_entity_poly.pdbx_strand_id
1 'polypeptide(L)' 'MDRIPNWLKWLIVAAAFVVLAVMVLAVDRRASRVEMPPPDNTFGIYRGADSAAS' A
#
# COMPACT_ATOMS: atom_id res chain seq x y z
N MET A 1 23.32 21.74 16.01
CA MET A 1 21.87 21.40 15.91
C MET A 1 21.39 20.99 17.31
N ASP A 2 21.58 21.91 18.27
CA ASP A 2 21.71 21.55 19.69
C ASP A 2 20.57 22.10 20.54
N ARG A 3 19.60 22.77 19.91
CA ARG A 3 18.42 23.37 20.56
C ARG A 3 17.17 22.48 20.55
N ILE A 4 17.16 21.41 19.76
CA ILE A 4 16.01 20.50 19.66
C ILE A 4 16.30 19.26 20.52
N PRO A 5 15.47 18.97 21.54
CA PRO A 5 15.61 17.76 22.34
C PRO A 5 15.57 16.50 21.48
N ASN A 6 16.37 15.50 21.83
CA ASN A 6 16.49 14.27 21.03
C ASN A 6 15.14 13.56 20.83
N TRP A 7 14.30 13.50 21.88
CA TRP A 7 12.97 12.90 21.79
C TRP A 7 12.07 13.62 20.78
N LEU A 8 12.22 14.95 20.64
CA LEU A 8 11.43 15.75 19.70
C LEU A 8 11.85 15.51 18.25
N LYS A 9 13.15 15.28 18.01
CA LYS A 9 13.66 14.85 16.69
C LYS A 9 13.02 13.52 16.28
N TRP A 10 12.98 12.55 17.19
CA TRP A 10 12.34 11.26 16.95
C TRP A 10 10.83 11.38 16.77
N LEU A 11 10.17 12.30 17.47
CA LEU A 11 8.74 12.58 17.28
C LEU A 11 8.46 13.08 15.86
N ILE A 12 9.29 13.98 15.32
CA ILE A 12 9.15 14.46 13.93
C ILE A 12 9.28 13.29 12.94
N VAL A 13 10.25 12.39 13.17
CA VAL A 13 10.42 11.19 12.34
C VAL A 13 9.18 10.29 12.44
N ALA A 14 8.68 10.03 13.64
CA ALA A 14 7.47 9.23 13.85
C ALA A 14 6.25 9.86 13.17
N ALA A 15 6.09 11.18 13.27
CA ALA A 15 5.01 11.91 12.61
C ALA A 15 5.09 11.77 11.08
N ALA A 16 6.29 11.87 10.50
CA ALA A 16 6.48 11.63 9.07
C ALA A 16 6.06 10.22 8.65
N PHE A 17 6.41 9.18 9.43
CA PHE A 17 5.98 7.80 9.18
C PHE A 17 4.45 7.64 9.27
N VAL A 18 3.80 8.26 10.26
CA VAL A 18 2.34 8.23 10.39
C VAL A 18 1.67 8.86 9.17
N VAL A 19 2.16 10.01 8.71
CA VAL A 19 1.63 10.66 7.51
C VAL A 19 1.77 9.75 6.29
N LEU A 20 2.94 9.15 6.08
CA LEU A 20 3.15 8.20 4.98
C LEU A 20 2.20 6.99 5.06
N ALA A 21 2.03 6.41 6.24
CA ALA A 21 1.11 5.28 6.44
C ALA A 21 -0.35 5.65 6.11
N VAL A 22 -0.80 6.83 6.54
CA VAL A 22 -2.15 7.33 6.23
C VAL A 22 -2.32 7.54 4.71
N MET A 23 -1.31 8.08 4.04
CA MET A 23 -1.37 8.26 2.58
C MET A 23 -1.49 6.93 1.85
N VAL A 24 -0.72 5.91 2.24
CA VAL A 24 -0.81 4.55 1.65
C VAL A 24 -2.23 3.99 1.83
N LEU A 25 -2.77 4.05 3.05
CA LEU A 25 -4.12 3.56 3.33
C LEU A 25 -5.21 4.32 2.56
N ALA A 26 -5.03 5.63 2.37
CA ALA A 26 -5.97 6.44 1.58
C ALA A 26 -5.96 6.05 0.10
N VAL A 27 -4.78 5.77 -0.46
CA VAL A 27 -4.64 5.28 -1.84
C VAL A 27 -5.26 3.89 -1.98
N ASP A 28 -4.98 2.97 -1.05
CA ASP A 28 -5.50 1.61 -1.07
C ASP A 28 -7.04 1.58 -1.04
N ARG A 29 -7.65 2.36 -0.15
CA ARG A 29 -9.12 2.53 -0.09
C ARG A 29 -9.72 3.08 -1.38
N ARG A 30 -8.96 3.89 -2.13
CA ARG A 30 -9.38 4.41 -3.44
C ARG A 30 -9.21 3.37 -4.54
N ALA A 31 -8.10 2.63 -4.54
CA ALA A 31 -7.81 1.60 -5.52
C ALA A 31 -8.73 0.38 -5.38
N SER A 32 -9.01 -0.06 -4.15
CA SER A 32 -9.90 -1.19 -3.85
C SER A 32 -11.35 -1.00 -4.32
N ARG A 33 -11.78 0.24 -4.59
CA ARG A 33 -13.13 0.51 -5.14
C ARG A 33 -13.23 0.24 -6.63
N VAL A 34 -12.11 0.01 -7.31
CA VAL A 34 -12.11 -0.35 -8.72
C VAL A 34 -12.39 -1.83 -8.81
N GLU A 35 -13.56 -2.17 -9.33
CA GLU A 35 -13.87 -3.54 -9.71
C GLU A 35 -12.93 -3.93 -10.85
N MET A 36 -12.01 -4.86 -10.57
CA MET A 36 -11.11 -5.37 -11.60
C MET A 36 -11.92 -6.23 -12.57
N PRO A 37 -11.89 -5.94 -13.88
CA PRO A 37 -12.56 -6.79 -14.86
C PRO A 37 -11.97 -8.20 -14.80
N PRO A 38 -12.75 -9.22 -15.20
CA PRO A 38 -12.26 -10.58 -15.28
C PRO A 38 -10.98 -10.62 -16.13
N PRO A 39 -9.98 -11.44 -15.75
CA PRO A 39 -8.74 -11.54 -16.49
C PRO A 39 -9.03 -11.98 -17.92
N ASP A 40 -8.54 -11.23 -18.90
CA ASP A 40 -8.67 -11.58 -20.31
C ASP A 40 -7.85 -12.84 -20.59
N ASN A 41 -8.55 -13.94 -20.80
CA ASN A 41 -8.00 -15.26 -21.06
C ASN A 41 -8.23 -15.71 -22.52
N THR A 42 -8.50 -14.78 -23.44
CA THR A 42 -8.77 -15.07 -24.87
C THR A 42 -7.69 -15.94 -25.51
N PHE A 43 -6.42 -15.77 -25.11
CA PHE A 43 -5.30 -16.55 -25.65
C PHE A 43 -4.96 -17.83 -24.85
N GLY A 44 -5.66 -18.13 -23.75
CA GLY A 44 -5.45 -19.34 -22.94
C GLY A 44 -4.08 -19.45 -22.25
N ILE A 45 -3.28 -18.37 -22.23
CA ILE A 45 -1.91 -18.35 -21.69
C ILE A 45 -1.82 -18.04 -20.20
N TYR A 46 -2.88 -17.51 -19.59
CA TYR A 46 -2.90 -17.20 -18.16
C TYR A 46 -3.43 -18.39 -17.36
N ARG A 47 -2.65 -18.86 -16.40
CA ARG A 47 -3.07 -19.87 -15.42
C ARG A 47 -3.64 -19.12 -14.21
N GLY A 48 -4.92 -19.33 -13.90
CA GLY A 48 -5.57 -18.67 -12.76
C GLY A 48 -4.93 -19.09 -11.43
N ALA A 49 -4.84 -18.17 -10.47
CA ALA A 49 -4.21 -18.41 -9.17
C ALA A 49 -4.83 -19.60 -8.42
N ASP A 50 -6.12 -19.87 -8.61
CA ASP A 50 -6.83 -21.03 -8.03
C ASP A 50 -6.30 -22.38 -8.55
N SER A 51 -5.70 -22.40 -9.74
CA SER A 51 -5.16 -23.62 -10.35
C SER A 51 -3.88 -24.12 -9.69
N ALA A 52 -3.26 -23.33 -8.80
CA ALA A 52 -2.06 -23.70 -8.05
C ALA A 52 -2.38 -24.30 -6.67
N ALA A 53 -3.65 -24.29 -6.26
CA ALA A 53 -4.11 -24.73 -4.93
C ALA A 53 -4.80 -26.10 -4.93
N SER A 54 -4.88 -26.78 -6.09
CA SER A 54 -5.40 -28.15 -6.26
C SER A 54 -4.30 -29.12 -6.64
#